data_AF-A0AAU3IWD9-F1
#
_entry.id   AF-A0AAU3IWD9-F1
#
_cell.length_a   1.000
_cell.length_b   1.000
_cell.length_c   1.000
_cell.angle_alpha   90.00
_cell.angle_beta   90.00
_cell.angle_gamma   90.00
#
_symmetry.space_group_name_H-M   'P 1'
#
loop_
_entity.id
_entity.type
_entity.pdbx_description
1 polymer ?
#
loop_
_entity_poly.entity_id
_entity_poly.type
_entity_poly.pdbx_seq_one_letter_code
_entity_poly.pdbx_strand_id
1 'polypeptide(L)' 'MRETPRSASVRVVAHTCDDCSSLAYELCASGGLLFIRRTDRSGDQPKIRETERLPHARMRSLWTELLLGRVR' A
#
# COMPACT_ATOMS: atom_id res chain seq x y z
N MET A 1 16.86 -16.36 -25.51
CA MET A 1 16.71 -16.24 -24.04
C MET A 1 15.54 -15.31 -23.78
N ARG A 2 14.42 -15.78 -23.21
CA ARG A 2 13.31 -14.88 -22.85
C ARG A 2 13.77 -14.04 -21.66
N GLU A 3 13.68 -12.71 -21.79
CA GLU A 3 14.01 -11.80 -20.71
C GLU A 3 13.12 -12.11 -19.50
N THR A 4 13.73 -12.44 -18.36
CA THR A 4 12.99 -12.51 -17.09
C THR A 4 12.69 -11.07 -16.69
N PRO A 5 11.42 -10.65 -16.54
CA PRO A 5 11.13 -9.29 -16.14
C PRO A 5 11.75 -9.08 -14.75
N ARG A 6 12.77 -8.22 -14.66
CA ARG A 6 13.37 -7.78 -13.38
C ARG A 6 12.49 -6.77 -12.64
N SER A 7 11.26 -6.56 -13.12
CA SER A 7 10.28 -5.69 -12.48
C SER A 7 9.73 -6.38 -11.23
N ALA A 8 9.92 -5.75 -10.08
CA ALA A 8 9.48 -6.27 -8.81
C ALA A 8 7.95 -6.27 -8.74
N SER A 9 7.32 -7.41 -8.98
CA SER A 9 5.87 -7.57 -8.87
C SER A 9 5.40 -7.02 -7.52
N VAL A 10 4.51 -6.04 -7.57
CA VAL A 10 3.88 -5.52 -6.35
C VAL A 10 2.87 -6.55 -5.88
N ARG A 11 3.02 -7.04 -4.65
CA ARG A 11 2.05 -7.91 -3.99
C ARG A 11 1.37 -7.15 -2.86
N VAL A 12 0.04 -7.15 -2.85
CA VAL A 12 -0.73 -6.71 -1.69
C VAL A 12 -0.63 -7.79 -0.60
N VAL A 13 -0.17 -7.42 0.60
CA VAL A 13 0.03 -8.34 1.73
C VAL A 13 -0.97 -8.10 2.87
N ALA A 14 -1.60 -6.93 2.91
CA ALA A 14 -2.76 -6.62 3.75
C ALA A 14 -3.56 -5.49 3.11
N HIS A 15 -4.85 -5.39 3.40
CA HIS A 15 -5.70 -4.31 2.92
C HIS A 15 -6.80 -3.99 3.94
N THR A 16 -7.35 -2.79 3.82
CA THR A 16 -8.59 -2.38 4.50
C THR A 16 -9.79 -2.71 3.60
N CYS A 17 -10.98 -2.88 4.19
CA CYS A 17 -12.21 -3.19 3.47
C CYS A 17 -12.51 -2.17 2.36
N ASP A 18 -12.73 -2.63 1.14
CA ASP A 18 -13.01 -1.76 -0.01
C ASP A 18 -14.41 -1.16 -0.01
N ASP A 19 -15.39 -1.84 0.60
CA ASP A 19 -16.80 -1.41 0.62
C ASP A 19 -17.16 -0.55 1.83
N CYS A 20 -16.34 -0.59 2.88
CA CYS A 20 -16.64 0.04 4.17
C CYS A 20 -16.30 1.54 4.19
N SER A 21 -15.46 2.01 3.26
CA SER A 21 -15.03 3.40 3.19
C SER A 21 -14.65 3.79 1.77
N SER A 22 -14.83 5.06 1.42
CA SER A 22 -14.27 5.62 0.18
C SER A 22 -12.74 5.66 0.19
N LEU A 23 -12.10 5.50 1.35
CA LEU A 23 -10.66 5.43 1.52
C LEU A 23 -10.24 3.98 1.77
N ALA A 24 -9.49 3.42 0.82
CA ALA A 24 -8.85 2.13 0.97
C ALA A 24 -7.34 2.29 1.10
N TYR A 25 -6.77 1.48 1.98
CA TYR A 25 -5.33 1.32 2.15
C TYR A 25 -4.93 -0.12 1.86
N GLU A 26 -3.82 -0.28 1.14
CA GLU A 26 -3.14 -1.54 0.86
C GLU A 26 -1.72 -1.47 1.40
N LEU A 27 -1.30 -2.48 2.15
CA LEU A 27 0.11 -2.72 2.44
C LEU A 27 0.70 -3.57 1.32
N CYS A 28 1.66 -3.01 0.60
CA CYS A 28 2.24 -3.58 -0.60
C CYS A 28 3.70 -4.00 -0.36
N ALA A 29 4.12 -5.11 -0.98
CA ALA A 29 5.48 -5.61 -0.98
C ALA A 29 6.07 -5.58 -2.39
N SER A 30 7.30 -5.10 -2.52
CA SER A 30 8.04 -5.07 -3.78
C SER A 30 9.55 -4.96 -3.50
N GLY A 31 10.35 -5.84 -4.12
CA GLY A 31 11.81 -5.77 -4.02
C GLY A 31 12.36 -5.91 -2.59
N GLY A 32 11.69 -6.68 -1.73
CA GLY A 32 12.07 -6.85 -0.32
C GLY A 32 11.68 -5.70 0.61
N LEU A 33 11.07 -4.64 0.06
CA LEU A 33 10.57 -3.49 0.81
C LEU A 33 9.04 -3.51 0.87
N LEU A 34 8.49 -2.73 1.79
CA LEU A 34 7.06 -2.49 1.89
C LEU A 34 6.73 -1.01 1.66
N PHE A 35 5.51 -0.73 1.23
CA PHE A 35 4.94 0.61 1.12
C PHE A 35 3.42 0.56 1.29
N ILE A 36 2.80 1.68 1.67
CA ILE A 36 1.34 1.79 1.76
C ILE A 36 0.84 2.49 0.51
N ARG A 37 -0.14 1.88 -0.17
CA ARG A 37 -0.94 2.54 -1.20
C ARG A 37 -2.26 2.99 -0.59
N ARG A 38 -2.58 4.26 -0.76
CA ARG A 38 -3.88 4.85 -0.44
C ARG A 38 -4.64 5.11 -1.72
N THR A 39 -5.86 4.58 -1.80
CA THR A 39 -6.82 4.82 -2.87
C THR A 39 -7.99 5.61 -2.30
N ASP A 40 -8.19 6.83 -2.80
CA ASP A 40 -9.30 7.70 -2.45
C ASP A 40 -10.34 7.70 -3.56
N ARG A 41 -11.52 7.15 -3.28
CA ARG A 41 -12.65 6.98 -4.20
C ARG A 41 -13.77 7.99 -3.93
N SER A 42 -13.52 9.05 -3.15
CA SER A 42 -14.57 10.01 -2.78
C SER A 42 -14.95 11.01 -3.89
N GLY A 43 -14.25 11.00 -5.04
CA GLY A 43 -14.52 11.88 -6.18
C GLY A 43 -14.69 11.09 -7.47
N ASP A 44 -14.91 11.80 -8.58
CA ASP A 44 -15.25 11.20 -9.88
C ASP A 44 -14.20 10.21 -10.40
N GLN A 45 -12.94 10.36 -9.98
CA GLN A 45 -11.85 9.46 -10.35
C GLN A 45 -11.06 9.03 -9.11
N PRO A 46 -10.75 7.73 -8.96
CA PRO A 46 -9.91 7.24 -7.88
C PRO A 46 -8.52 7.90 -7.88
N LYS A 47 -8.11 8.45 -6.73
CA LYS A 47 -6.79 9.04 -6.55
C LYS A 47 -5.90 8.10 -5.76
N ILE A 48 -4.79 7.69 -6.38
CA ILE A 48 -3.81 6.80 -5.75
C ILE A 48 -2.62 7.61 -5.26
N ARG A 49 -2.18 7.34 -4.03
CA ARG A 49 -0.92 7.84 -3.46
C ARG A 49 -0.16 6.70 -2.81
N GLU A 50 1.16 6.70 -2.93
CA GLU A 50 2.03 5.72 -2.31
C GLU A 50 3.00 6.42 -1.36
N THR A 51 3.30 5.77 -0.23
CA THR A 51 4.40 6.19 0.64
C THR A 51 5.74 5.85 -0.01
N GLU A 52 6.84 6.33 0.59
CA GLU A 52 8.15 5.77 0.33
C GLU A 52 8.21 4.27 0.67
N ARG A 53 9.18 3.57 0.07
CA ARG A 53 9.43 2.15 0.31
C ARG A 53 10.37 2.02 1.51
N LEU A 54 9.92 1.33 2.56
CA LEU A 54 10.68 1.16 3.79
C LEU A 54 10.97 -0.32 4.08
N PRO A 55 12.01 -0.60 4.88
CA PRO A 55 12.20 -1.92 5.47
C PRO A 55 10.96 -2.37 6.25
N HIS A 56 10.74 -3.68 6.26
CA HIS A 56 9.53 -4.32 6.79
C HIS A 56 9.13 -3.86 8.20
N ALA A 57 10.09 -3.79 9.14
CA ALA A 57 9.84 -3.36 10.50
C ALA A 57 9.25 -1.95 10.59
N ARG A 58 9.82 -0.99 9.83
CA ARG A 58 9.35 0.41 9.84
C ARG A 58 7.97 0.53 9.21
N MET A 59 7.75 -0.14 8.07
CA MET A 59 6.46 -0.05 7.39
C MET A 59 5.34 -0.74 8.16
N ARG A 60 5.62 -1.83 8.89
CA ARG A 60 4.61 -2.49 9.74
C ARG A 60 4.19 -1.63 10.93
N SER A 61 5.13 -0.91 11.53
CA SER A 61 4.78 0.07 12.57
C SER A 61 3.89 1.17 11.99
N LEU A 62 4.25 1.74 10.83
CA LEU A 62 3.44 2.76 10.16
C LEU A 62 2.03 2.23 9.80
N TRP A 63 1.94 1.02 9.27
CA TRP A 63 0.67 0.35 8.97
C TRP A 63 -0.21 0.22 10.21
N THR A 64 0.38 -0.15 11.35
CA THR A 64 -0.36 -0.26 12.61
C THR A 64 -0.88 1.09 13.08
N GLU A 65 -0.04 2.13 13.08
CA GLU A 65 -0.46 3.48 13.46
C GLU A 65 -1.54 4.03 12.52
N LEU A 66 -1.49 3.68 11.23
CA LEU A 66 -2.52 4.03 10.25
C LEU A 66 -3.86 3.36 10.57
N LEU A 67 -3.86 2.05 10.85
CA LEU A 67 -5.07 1.32 11.23
C LEU A 67 -5.67 1.81 12.55
N LEU A 68 -4.83 2.31 13.46
CA LEU A 68 -5.25 2.96 14.71
C LEU A 68 -5.73 4.41 14.52
N GLY A 69 -5.68 4.95 13.30
CA GLY A 69 -6.12 6.30 12.98
C GLY A 69 -5.18 7.41 13.49
N ARG A 70 -3.93 7.08 13.82
CA ARG A 70 -2.95 8.04 14.36
C ARG A 70 -2.15 8.76 13.29
N VAL A 71 -2.15 8.25 12.06
CA VAL A 71 -1.54 8.84 10.86
C VAL A 71 -2.49 8.71 9.66
N ARG A 72 -2.30 9.49 8.59
CA ARG A 72 -3.17 9.49 7.39
C ARG A 72 -2.44 9.89 6.10
#